data_AF-A0A535YZA9-F1
#
_entry.id   AF-A0A535YZA9-F1
#
_cell.length_a   1.000
_cell.length_b   1.000
_cell.length_c   1.000
_cell.angle_alpha   90.00
_cell.angle_beta   90.00
_cell.angle_gamma   90.00
#
_symmetry.space_group_name_H-M   'P 1'
#
loop_
_entity.id
_entity.type
_entity.pdbx_description
1 polymer ?
#
loop_
_entity_poly.entity_id
_entity_poly.type
_entity_poly.pdbx_seq_one_letter_code
_entity_poly.pdbx_strand_id
1 'polypeptide(L)'
;MIGILCSRVRFEEKALFEALRRRGIPFERLNEDELQFPIGGDVPATDVVLDRSIHHGRSLYALSLLNAAGVPTVNSGHVAQICGDKIL
;
A
#
# COMPACT_ATOMS: atom_id res chain seq x y z
N MET A 1 -12.25 5.35 -0.06
CA MET A 1 -11.55 4.83 -1.25
C MET A 1 -10.39 3.94 -0.83
N ILE A 2 -10.11 2.84 -1.57
CA ILE A 2 -8.97 1.95 -1.31
C ILE A 2 -7.74 2.41 -2.10
N GLY A 3 -6.60 2.62 -1.45
CA GLY A 3 -5.31 2.78 -2.12
C GLY A 3 -4.67 1.42 -2.40
N ILE A 4 -4.09 1.22 -3.59
CA ILE A 4 -3.37 -0.01 -3.93
C ILE A 4 -1.92 0.35 -4.23
N LEU A 5 -1.03 0.05 -3.29
CA LEU A 5 0.39 0.35 -3.39
C LEU A 5 1.06 -0.64 -4.35
N CYS A 6 1.40 -0.20 -5.56
CA CYS A 6 2.15 -0.99 -6.53
C CYS A 6 2.85 -0.16 -7.63
N SER A 7 4.13 -0.42 -7.84
CA SER A 7 4.95 0.06 -8.98
C SER A 7 4.64 -0.65 -10.30
N ARG A 8 4.36 -1.95 -10.23
CA ARG A 8 4.10 -2.79 -11.41
C ARG A 8 2.79 -3.54 -11.26
N VAL A 9 1.96 -3.46 -12.30
CA VAL A 9 0.67 -4.17 -12.36
C VAL A 9 0.89 -5.55 -12.97
N ARG A 10 0.83 -6.60 -12.15
CA ARG A 10 0.87 -8.01 -12.60
C ARG A 10 -0.55 -8.57 -12.73
N PHE A 11 -0.64 -9.89 -12.92
CA PHE A 11 -1.91 -10.57 -13.07
C PHE A 11 -2.76 -10.44 -11.78
N GLU A 12 -2.13 -10.57 -10.63
CA GLU A 12 -2.75 -10.49 -9.31
C GLU A 12 -3.37 -9.11 -9.06
N GLU A 13 -2.64 -8.04 -9.39
CA GLU A 13 -3.14 -6.67 -9.25
C GLU A 13 -4.30 -6.39 -10.22
N LYS A 14 -4.24 -6.91 -11.47
CA LYS A 14 -5.38 -6.81 -12.42
C LYS A 14 -6.63 -7.50 -11.88
N ALA A 15 -6.47 -8.70 -11.31
CA ALA A 15 -7.57 -9.44 -10.71
C ALA A 15 -8.18 -8.70 -9.51
N LEU A 16 -7.35 -8.06 -8.67
CA LEU A 16 -7.81 -7.19 -7.58
C LEU A 16 -8.58 -5.97 -8.11
N PHE A 17 -8.06 -5.29 -9.13
CA PHE A 17 -8.74 -4.15 -9.73
C PHE A 17 -10.11 -4.53 -10.31
N GLU A 18 -10.21 -5.69 -10.97
CA GLU A 18 -11.48 -6.20 -11.48
C GLU A 18 -12.44 -6.56 -10.34
N ALA A 19 -11.94 -7.22 -9.30
CA ALA A 19 -12.71 -7.59 -8.12
C ALA A 19 -13.27 -6.36 -7.38
N LEU A 20 -12.55 -5.25 -7.36
CA LEU A 20 -12.99 -3.97 -6.79
C LEU A 20 -14.01 -3.27 -7.70
N ARG A 21 -13.75 -3.19 -9.02
CA ARG A 21 -14.71 -2.66 -10.01
C ARG A 21 -16.05 -3.39 -9.95
N ARG A 22 -16.03 -4.72 -9.91
CA ARG A 22 -17.24 -5.55 -9.86
C ARG A 22 -18.06 -5.33 -8.58
N ARG A 23 -17.42 -4.90 -7.50
CA ARG A 23 -18.06 -4.54 -6.23
C ARG A 23 -18.44 -3.06 -6.13
N GLY A 24 -18.15 -2.25 -7.15
CA GLY A 24 -18.39 -0.81 -7.12
C GLY A 24 -17.55 -0.06 -6.07
N ILE A 25 -16.42 -0.64 -5.63
CA ILE A 25 -15.55 -0.03 -4.62
C ILE A 25 -14.56 0.91 -5.31
N PRO A 26 -14.54 2.21 -4.98
CA PRO A 26 -13.58 3.15 -5.53
C PRO A 26 -12.17 2.81 -5.03
N PHE A 27 -11.22 2.75 -5.96
CA PHE A 27 -9.82 2.54 -5.64
C PHE A 27 -8.92 3.38 -6.52
N GLU A 28 -7.75 3.69 -5.99
CA GLU A 28 -6.67 4.33 -6.72
C GLU A 28 -5.41 3.49 -6.64
N ARG A 29 -4.59 3.54 -7.70
CA ARG A 29 -3.27 2.95 -7.68
C ARG A 29 -2.29 3.97 -7.11
N LEU A 30 -1.65 3.61 -6.01
CA LEU A 30 -0.54 4.37 -5.43
C LEU A 30 0.76 3.84 -6.05
N ASN A 31 1.33 4.61 -6.98
CA ASN A 31 2.59 4.23 -7.60
C ASN A 31 3.76 4.52 -6.65
N GLU A 32 4.31 3.48 -6.03
CA GLU A 32 5.40 3.59 -5.04
C GLU A 32 6.70 4.18 -5.60
N ASP A 33 6.89 4.21 -6.93
CA ASP A 33 8.05 4.88 -7.56
C ASP A 33 7.89 6.41 -7.62
N GLU A 34 6.66 6.91 -7.51
CA GLU A 34 6.31 8.34 -7.59
C GLU A 34 5.77 8.88 -6.26
N LEU A 35 5.40 8.01 -5.34
CA LEU A 35 4.83 8.36 -4.04
C LEU A 35 5.87 9.03 -3.16
N GLN A 36 5.55 10.25 -2.70
CA GLN A 36 6.41 11.03 -1.83
C GLN A 36 5.71 11.29 -0.50
N PHE A 37 6.46 11.16 0.58
CA PHE A 37 6.01 11.44 1.94
C PHE A 37 6.84 12.61 2.51
N PRO A 38 6.46 13.86 2.22
CA PRO A 38 7.12 15.01 2.80
C PRO A 38 6.96 15.00 4.33
N ILE A 39 8.03 15.35 5.05
CA ILE A 39 7.99 15.41 6.51
C ILE A 39 6.98 16.48 6.93
N GLY A 40 5.96 16.08 7.69
CA GLY A 40 4.90 16.97 8.14
C GLY A 40 3.88 17.36 7.05
N GLY A 41 3.91 16.72 5.89
CA GLY A 41 2.90 16.91 4.85
C GLY A 41 1.82 15.84 4.86
N ASP A 42 0.89 15.98 3.92
CA ASP A 42 -0.28 15.11 3.81
C ASP A 42 0.07 13.72 3.29
N VAL A 43 -0.75 12.75 3.68
CA VAL A 43 -0.74 11.38 3.15
C VAL A 43 -1.89 11.20 2.14
N PRO A 44 -1.81 10.18 1.24
CA PRO A 44 -2.89 9.91 0.30
C PRO A 44 -4.26 9.77 0.99
N ALA A 45 -5.26 10.44 0.45
CA ALA A 45 -6.62 10.46 0.98
C ALA A 45 -7.35 9.13 0.69
N THR A 46 -7.00 8.09 1.47
CA THR A 46 -7.53 6.74 1.35
C THR A 46 -8.04 6.23 2.69
N ASP A 47 -9.08 5.41 2.67
CA ASP A 47 -9.62 4.80 3.90
C ASP A 47 -8.72 3.66 4.38
N VAL A 48 -8.05 2.98 3.44
CA VAL A 48 -7.14 1.86 3.67
C VAL A 48 -6.23 1.68 2.46
N VAL A 49 -4.99 1.27 2.70
CA VAL A 49 -4.02 0.94 1.65
C VAL A 49 -3.70 -0.56 1.62
N LEU A 50 -3.84 -1.19 0.46
CA LEU A 50 -3.44 -2.57 0.21
C LEU A 50 -2.02 -2.62 -0.37
N ASP A 51 -1.07 -3.24 0.34
CA ASP A 51 0.30 -3.47 -0.12
C ASP A 51 0.34 -4.59 -1.17
N ARG A 52 0.70 -4.20 -2.40
CA ARG A 52 0.95 -5.10 -3.53
C ARG A 52 2.34 -4.83 -4.14
N SER A 53 3.22 -4.18 -3.40
CA SER A 53 4.57 -3.85 -3.85
C SER A 53 5.38 -5.12 -4.11
N ILE A 54 6.31 -5.02 -5.05
CA ILE A 54 7.32 -6.05 -5.31
C ILE A 54 8.56 -5.80 -4.43
N HIS A 55 8.80 -4.56 -4.01
CA HIS A 55 9.97 -4.14 -3.28
C HIS A 55 9.69 -4.06 -1.78
N HIS A 56 10.01 -5.12 -1.05
CA HIS A 56 9.77 -5.20 0.40
C HIS A 56 10.27 -3.97 1.18
N GLY A 57 11.52 -3.53 0.93
CA GLY A 57 12.06 -2.36 1.64
C GLY A 57 11.30 -1.07 1.38
N ARG A 58 10.87 -0.82 0.13
CA ARG A 58 10.09 0.38 -0.21
C ARG A 58 8.69 0.31 0.40
N SER A 59 8.04 -0.85 0.31
CA SER A 59 6.72 -1.05 0.88
C SER A 59 6.75 -0.90 2.40
N LEU A 60 7.73 -1.50 3.08
CA LEU A 60 7.90 -1.37 4.52
C LEU A 60 7.97 0.10 4.96
N TYR A 61 8.74 0.95 4.27
CA TYR A 61 8.81 2.37 4.61
C TYR A 61 7.49 3.12 4.33
N ALA A 62 6.87 2.89 3.18
CA ALA A 62 5.58 3.51 2.85
C ALA A 62 4.49 3.12 3.87
N LEU A 63 4.38 1.83 4.20
CA LEU A 63 3.42 1.32 5.17
C LEU A 63 3.68 1.86 6.58
N SER A 64 4.95 1.97 6.98
CA SER A 64 5.31 2.53 8.28
C SER A 64 4.91 3.99 8.41
N LEU A 65 5.14 4.80 7.37
CA LEU A 65 4.76 6.21 7.33
C LEU A 65 3.23 6.39 7.29
N LEU A 66 2.54 5.58 6.48
CA LEU A 66 1.07 5.58 6.42
C LEU A 66 0.45 5.21 7.77
N ASN A 67 0.94 4.13 8.41
CA ASN A 67 0.44 3.72 9.73
C ASN A 67 0.76 4.78 10.81
N ALA A 68 1.93 5.42 10.77
CA ALA A 68 2.27 6.52 11.68
C ALA A 68 1.36 7.74 11.50
N ALA A 69 0.89 7.99 10.28
CA ALA A 69 -0.11 9.02 9.95
C ALA A 69 -1.56 8.57 10.24
N GLY A 70 -1.77 7.38 10.81
CA GLY A 70 -3.10 6.86 11.14
C GLY A 70 -3.86 6.21 9.97
N VAL A 71 -3.23 6.06 8.80
CA VAL A 71 -3.84 5.37 7.65
C VAL A 71 -3.64 3.86 7.82
N PRO A 72 -4.73 3.06 7.90
CA PRO A 72 -4.60 1.62 8.04
C PRO A 72 -4.10 1.00 6.74
N THR A 73 -3.26 -0.04 6.86
CA THR A 73 -2.73 -0.76 5.69
C THR A 73 -2.91 -2.27 5.84
N VAL A 74 -3.02 -2.96 4.70
CA VAL A 74 -3.11 -4.42 4.60
C VAL A 74 -1.99 -4.91 3.69
N ASN A 75 -0.97 -5.63 4.16
CA ASN A 75 -0.69 -5.86 5.57
C ASN A 75 -0.27 -4.56 6.29
N SER A 76 -0.30 -4.56 7.62
CA SER A 76 0.27 -3.46 8.41
C SER A 76 1.79 -3.40 8.23
N GLY A 77 2.39 -2.23 8.45
CA GLY A 77 3.85 -2.07 8.45
C GLY A 77 4.53 -3.02 9.44
N HIS A 78 3.91 -3.24 10.60
CA HIS A 78 4.39 -4.22 11.59
C HIS A 78 4.39 -5.66 11.05
N VAL A 79 3.29 -6.11 10.42
CA VAL A 79 3.24 -7.45 9.82
C VAL A 79 4.24 -7.57 8.66
N ALA A 80 4.39 -6.53 7.84
CA ALA A 80 5.39 -6.51 6.79
C ALA A 80 6.81 -6.67 7.35
N GLN A 81 7.14 -5.97 8.45
CA GLN A 81 8.44 -6.09 9.13
C GLN A 81 8.71 -7.52 9.60
N ILE A 82 7.75 -8.13 10.31
CA ILE A 82 7.89 -9.49 10.83
C ILE A 82 7.99 -10.52 9.70
N CYS A 83 7.14 -10.42 8.66
CA CYS A 83 7.17 -11.39 7.56
C CYS A 83 8.37 -11.21 6.62
N GLY A 84 8.95 -10.01 6.57
CA GLY A 84 10.09 -9.68 5.73
C GLY A 84 11.44 -10.09 6.29
N ASP A 85 11.52 -10.29 7.61
CA ASP A 85 12.73 -10.72 8.31
C ASP A 85 12.54 -12.11 8.91
N LYS A 86 13.37 -13.07 8.51
CA LYS A 86 13.26 -14.47 8.96
C LYS A 86 13.87 -14.72 10.34
N ILE A 87 14.59 -13.74 10.89
CA ILE A 87 15.34 -13.87 12.15
C ILE A 87 14.58 -13.23 13.31
N LEU A 88 13.81 -12.17 13.03
CA LEU A 88 12.97 -11.46 14.00
C LEU A 88 11.97 -12.37 14.72
#